data_AF-A0A7C6IWC1-F1
#
_entry.id   AF-A0A7C6IWC1-F1
#
_cell.length_a   1.000
_cell.length_b   1.000
_cell.length_c   1.000
_cell.angle_alpha   90.00
_cell.angle_beta   90.00
_cell.angle_gamma   90.00
#
_symmetry.space_group_name_H-M   'P 1'
#
loop_
_entity.id
_entity.type
_entity.pdbx_description
1 polymer ?
#
loop_
_entity_poly.entity_id
_entity_poly.type
_entity_poly.pdbx_seq_one_letter_code
_entity_poly.pdbx_strand_id
1 'polypeptide(L)'
;MKHTSLDRDNIEQSKRKRFLYRIFIILIPLISIIVFWQRERIIYIGTLLPPCPIYSVFNIYCPACGNTRSVTALLKGDILTSLRYNIIPFILVSLGISAYIELVAYGFRKKIHILPRRPIFYILLGALVTAYLIIRNFI
;
A
#
# COMPACT_ATOMS: atom_id res chain seq x y z
N MET A 1 -35.71 -0.57 29.34
CA MET A 1 -34.75 0.57 29.38
C MET A 1 -33.41 0.34 28.66
N LYS A 2 -32.96 -0.90 28.37
CA LYS A 2 -31.66 -1.16 27.67
C LYS A 2 -31.63 -0.87 26.15
N HIS A 3 -32.78 -0.78 25.48
CA HIS A 3 -32.83 -0.55 24.02
C HIS A 3 -32.37 0.86 23.62
N THR A 4 -32.69 1.89 24.42
CA THR A 4 -32.35 3.30 24.11
C THR A 4 -30.89 3.67 24.38
N SER A 5 -30.14 2.88 25.13
CA SER A 5 -28.69 3.07 25.32
C SER A 5 -27.90 2.47 24.15
N LEU A 6 -28.26 1.27 23.67
CA LEU A 6 -27.61 0.62 22.53
C LEU A 6 -27.72 1.42 21.23
N ASP A 7 -28.87 2.08 21.00
CA ASP A 7 -29.04 2.94 19.83
C ASP A 7 -28.21 4.23 19.92
N ARG A 8 -28.07 4.83 21.12
CA ARG A 8 -27.18 5.99 21.32
C ARG A 8 -25.72 5.63 21.07
N ASP A 9 -25.27 4.49 21.61
CA ASP A 9 -23.90 4.01 21.43
C ASP A 9 -23.58 3.76 19.94
N ASN A 10 -24.52 3.16 19.19
CA ASN A 10 -24.38 2.94 17.75
C ASN A 10 -24.33 4.25 16.94
N ILE A 11 -25.18 5.23 17.28
CA ILE A 11 -25.18 6.54 16.63
C ILE A 11 -23.86 7.27 16.87
N GLU A 12 -23.36 7.25 18.10
CA GLU A 12 -22.11 7.92 18.49
C GLU A 12 -20.88 7.25 17.87
N GLN A 13 -20.83 5.92 17.86
CA GLN A 13 -19.83 5.14 17.12
C GLN A 13 -19.83 5.48 15.62
N SER A 14 -21.00 5.62 15.00
CA SER A 14 -21.11 5.98 13.57
C SER A 14 -20.64 7.41 13.28
N LYS A 15 -20.83 8.35 14.22
CA LYS A 15 -20.34 9.74 14.12
C LYS A 15 -18.82 9.78 14.29
N ARG A 16 -18.28 9.08 15.30
CA ARG A 16 -16.83 8.99 15.54
C ARG A 16 -16.09 8.34 14.39
N LYS A 17 -16.60 7.23 13.85
CA LYS A 17 -16.03 6.57 12.65
C LYS A 17 -16.01 7.52 11.45
N ARG A 18 -17.08 8.30 11.23
CA ARG A 18 -17.14 9.30 10.15
C ARG A 18 -16.16 10.45 10.35
N PHE A 19 -15.99 10.91 11.59
CA PHE A 19 -15.02 11.95 11.92
C PHE A 19 -13.59 11.47 11.64
N LEU A 20 -13.23 10.26 12.11
CA LEU A 20 -11.94 9.63 11.80
C LEU A 20 -11.72 9.49 10.29
N TYR A 21 -12.73 9.06 9.54
CA TYR A 21 -12.64 8.93 8.09
C TYR A 21 -12.33 10.25 7.38
N ARG A 22 -12.97 11.35 7.79
CA ARG A 22 -12.69 12.69 7.26
C ARG A 22 -11.26 13.13 7.55
N ILE A 23 -10.74 12.80 8.73
CA ILE A 23 -9.34 13.05 9.07
C ILE A 23 -8.44 12.26 8.11
N PHE A 24 -8.65 10.95 7.94
CA PHE A 24 -7.84 10.14 7.02
C PHE A 24 -7.90 10.61 5.56
N ILE A 25 -9.07 11.04 5.08
CA ILE A 25 -9.24 11.58 3.71
C ILE A 25 -8.32 12.77 3.45
N ILE A 26 -8.11 13.65 4.44
CA ILE A 26 -7.26 14.83 4.33
C ILE A 26 -5.80 14.48 4.63
N LEU A 27 -5.56 13.59 5.59
CA LEU A 27 -4.22 13.23 6.05
C LEU A 27 -3.43 12.47 4.96
N ILE A 28 -4.06 11.53 4.26
CA ILE A 28 -3.42 10.69 3.23
C ILE A 28 -2.84 11.51 2.05
N PRO A 29 -3.56 12.45 1.41
CA PRO A 29 -3.00 13.28 0.35
C PRO A 29 -1.94 14.24 0.89
N LEU A 30 -2.12 14.79 2.09
CA LEU A 30 -1.11 15.63 2.73
C LEU A 30 0.20 14.87 2.94
N ILE A 31 0.12 13.64 3.46
CA ILE A 31 1.27 12.74 3.62
C ILE A 31 1.90 12.41 2.25
N SER A 32 1.10 12.09 1.23
CA SER A 32 1.63 11.80 -0.11
C SER A 32 2.39 12.99 -0.71
N ILE A 33 1.88 14.21 -0.54
CA ILE A 33 2.56 15.44 -0.99
C ILE A 33 3.87 15.63 -0.23
N ILE A 34 3.87 15.43 1.10
CA ILE A 34 5.07 15.53 1.94
C ILE A 34 6.13 14.49 1.53
N VAL A 35 5.72 13.24 1.29
CA VAL A 35 6.61 12.16 0.83
C VAL A 35 7.19 12.50 -0.54
N PHE A 36 6.37 12.98 -1.47
CA PHE A 36 6.83 13.39 -2.80
C PHE A 36 7.82 14.56 -2.75
N TRP A 37 7.57 15.53 -1.87
CA TRP A 37 8.49 16.64 -1.62
C TRP A 37 9.83 16.14 -1.06
N GLN A 38 9.78 15.17 -0.13
CA GLN A 38 10.97 14.61 0.51
C GLN A 38 11.59 13.43 -0.27
N ARG A 39 11.20 13.21 -1.53
CA ARG A 39 11.69 12.09 -2.35
C ARG A 39 13.21 11.99 -2.38
N GLU A 40 13.90 13.13 -2.51
CA GLU A 40 15.37 13.16 -2.61
C GLU A 40 16.03 12.69 -1.31
N ARG A 41 15.46 13.08 -0.15
CA ARG A 41 15.91 12.60 1.16
C ARG A 41 15.66 11.10 1.34
N ILE A 42 14.51 10.61 0.88
CA ILE A 42 14.14 9.19 0.97
C ILE A 42 15.10 8.34 0.11
N ILE A 43 15.39 8.80 -1.11
CA ILE A 43 16.33 8.14 -2.02
C ILE A 43 17.75 8.15 -1.41
N TYR A 44 18.19 9.29 -0.86
CA TYR A 44 19.49 9.41 -0.22
C TYR A 44 19.63 8.44 0.97
N ILE A 45 18.66 8.40 1.88
CA ILE A 45 18.66 7.43 2.99
C ILE A 45 18.70 6.00 2.44
N GLY A 46 17.94 5.72 1.37
CA GLY A 46 17.96 4.44 0.65
C GLY A 46 19.36 4.03 0.16
N THR A 47 20.18 4.98 -0.26
CA THR A 47 21.57 4.73 -0.70
C THR A 47 22.55 4.50 0.46
N LEU A 48 22.20 4.91 1.69
CA LEU A 48 22.99 4.58 2.88
C LEU A 48 22.75 3.16 3.40
N LEU A 49 21.72 2.44 2.91
CA LEU A 49 21.55 1.04 3.27
C LEU A 49 22.67 0.20 2.65
N PRO A 50 23.29 -0.69 3.44
CA PRO A 50 24.34 -1.57 2.92
C PRO A 50 23.79 -2.44 1.78
N PRO A 51 24.66 -2.84 0.81
CA PRO A 51 24.26 -3.75 -0.25
C PRO A 51 23.69 -5.04 0.36
N CYS A 52 22.59 -5.51 -0.22
CA CYS A 52 21.85 -6.69 0.23
C CYS A 52 22.81 -7.87 0.48
N PRO A 53 22.95 -8.38 1.73
CA PRO A 53 23.91 -9.44 2.04
C PRO A 53 23.64 -10.72 1.25
N ILE A 54 22.37 -10.98 0.92
CA ILE A 54 21.94 -12.12 0.09
C ILE A 54 22.47 -11.99 -1.34
N TYR A 55 22.45 -10.78 -1.91
CA TYR A 55 23.03 -10.55 -3.23
C TYR A 55 24.55 -10.64 -3.18
N SER A 56 25.19 -10.13 -2.12
CA SER A 56 26.64 -10.19 -1.98
C SER A 56 27.18 -11.61 -1.81
N VAL A 57 26.43 -12.50 -1.14
CA VAL A 57 26.86 -13.87 -0.84
C VAL A 57 26.40 -14.86 -1.90
N PHE A 58 25.16 -14.72 -2.38
CA PHE A 58 24.55 -15.70 -3.30
C PHE A 58 24.37 -15.18 -4.73
N ASN A 59 24.66 -13.90 -5.02
CA ASN A 59 24.34 -13.22 -6.30
C ASN A 59 22.85 -13.30 -6.71
N ILE A 60 21.97 -13.66 -5.78
CA ILE A 60 20.54 -13.78 -5.99
C ILE A 60 19.85 -12.49 -5.56
N TYR A 61 18.97 -11.95 -6.41
CA TYR A 61 18.15 -10.80 -6.07
C TYR A 61 17.02 -11.20 -5.12
N CYS A 62 17.20 -10.92 -3.83
CA CYS A 62 16.16 -11.10 -2.83
C CYS A 62 14.91 -10.22 -3.14
N PRO A 63 13.69 -10.74 -2.93
CA PRO A 63 12.44 -10.02 -3.22
C PRO A 63 12.32 -8.70 -2.43
N ALA A 64 12.86 -8.63 -1.21
CA ALA A 64 12.87 -7.42 -0.41
C ALA A 64 13.78 -6.34 -1.03
N CYS A 65 14.97 -6.73 -1.50
CA CYS A 65 15.94 -5.81 -2.10
C CYS A 65 15.48 -5.32 -3.50
N GLY A 66 14.78 -6.17 -4.26
CA GLY A 66 14.14 -5.80 -5.53
C GLY A 66 12.97 -4.81 -5.36
N ASN A 67 12.19 -4.93 -4.28
CA ASN A 67 11.13 -3.98 -3.94
C ASN A 67 11.70 -2.58 -3.64
N THR A 68 12.78 -2.48 -2.87
CA THR A 68 13.40 -1.18 -2.57
C THR A 68 13.88 -0.47 -3.84
N ARG A 69 14.48 -1.20 -4.78
CA ARG A 69 14.89 -0.64 -6.09
C ARG A 69 13.70 -0.26 -6.97
N SER A 70 12.66 -1.08 -7.00
CA SER A 70 11.42 -0.79 -7.72
C SER A 70 10.73 0.47 -7.18
N VAL A 71 10.65 0.63 -5.86
CA VAL A 71 10.11 1.85 -5.21
C VAL A 71 11.00 3.06 -5.50
N THR A 72 12.32 2.91 -5.47
CA THR A 72 13.26 3.99 -5.80
C THR A 72 13.10 4.44 -7.26
N ALA A 73 12.97 3.51 -8.19
CA ALA A 73 12.70 3.81 -9.60
C ALA A 73 11.35 4.51 -9.77
N LEU A 74 10.32 4.07 -9.05
CA LEU A 74 9.00 4.69 -9.06
C LEU A 74 9.03 6.12 -8.52
N LEU A 75 9.77 6.37 -7.43
CA LEU A 75 9.97 7.71 -6.86
C LEU A 75 10.76 8.64 -7.79
N LYS A 76 11.63 8.09 -8.64
CA LYS A 76 12.33 8.82 -9.71
C LYS A 76 11.45 9.08 -10.94
N GLY A 77 10.24 8.53 -10.98
CA GLY A 77 9.32 8.64 -12.12
C GLY A 77 9.57 7.61 -13.23
N ASP A 78 10.49 6.66 -13.04
CA ASP A 78 10.77 5.61 -14.01
C ASP A 78 9.90 4.37 -13.77
N ILE A 79 8.68 4.43 -14.32
CA ILE A 79 7.66 3.39 -14.19
C ILE A 79 8.11 2.09 -14.87
N LEU A 80 8.77 2.19 -16.03
CA LEU A 80 9.17 1.01 -16.80
C LEU A 80 10.28 0.24 -16.08
N THR A 81 11.27 0.94 -15.55
CA THR A 81 12.33 0.34 -14.74
C THR A 81 11.79 -0.20 -13.41
N SER A 82 10.81 0.49 -12.80
CA SER A 82 10.13 0.00 -11.59
C SER A 82 9.44 -1.35 -11.81
N LEU A 83 8.70 -1.51 -12.92
CA LEU A 83 8.04 -2.75 -13.32
C LEU A 83 9.05 -3.87 -13.61
N ARG A 84 10.19 -3.55 -14.25
CA ARG A 84 11.27 -4.53 -14.50
C ARG A 84 11.88 -5.05 -13.20
N TYR A 85 11.98 -4.20 -12.16
CA TYR A 85 12.48 -4.63 -10.87
C TYR A 85 11.46 -5.47 -10.11
N ASN A 86 10.24 -4.99 -9.90
CA ASN A 86 9.18 -5.77 -9.27
C ASN A 86 7.79 -5.15 -9.55
N ILE A 87 6.79 -6.00 -9.80
CA ILE A 87 5.39 -5.57 -9.98
C ILE A 87 4.68 -5.32 -8.64
N ILE A 88 5.23 -5.83 -7.53
CA ILE A 88 4.62 -5.74 -6.19
C ILE A 88 4.32 -4.29 -5.76
N PRO A 89 5.25 -3.32 -5.88
CA PRO A 89 4.96 -1.94 -5.49
C PRO A 89 3.80 -1.34 -6.29
N PHE A 90 3.67 -1.70 -7.57
CA PHE A 90 2.57 -1.24 -8.41
C PHE A 90 1.21 -1.82 -7.96
N ILE A 91 1.18 -3.12 -7.63
CA ILE A 91 -0.03 -3.77 -7.07
C ILE A 91 -0.43 -3.12 -5.74
N LEU A 92 0.53 -2.87 -4.85
CA LEU A 92 0.29 -2.23 -3.55
C LEU A 92 -0.23 -0.80 -3.71
N VAL A 93 0.35 0.00 -4.61
CA VAL A 93 -0.13 1.35 -4.90
C VAL A 93 -1.55 1.31 -5.47
N SER A 94 -1.83 0.40 -6.41
CA SER A 94 -3.17 0.26 -7.02
C SER A 94 -4.23 -0.16 -6.00
N LEU A 95 -3.92 -1.11 -5.12
CA LEU A 95 -4.78 -1.51 -4.02
C LEU A 95 -5.00 -0.35 -3.03
N GLY A 96 -3.93 0.38 -2.69
CA GLY A 96 -3.99 1.54 -1.81
C GLY A 96 -4.87 2.67 -2.37
N ILE A 97 -4.77 2.97 -3.66
CA ILE A 97 -5.63 3.94 -4.36
C ILE A 97 -7.08 3.47 -4.33
N SER A 98 -7.33 2.20 -4.64
CA SER A 98 -8.69 1.63 -4.62
C SER A 98 -9.32 1.72 -3.23
N ALA A 99 -8.54 1.40 -2.18
CA ALA A 99 -8.95 1.55 -0.79
C ALA A 99 -9.23 3.02 -0.43
N TYR A 100 -8.40 3.94 -0.90
CA TYR A 100 -8.62 5.36 -0.72
C TYR A 100 -9.89 5.86 -1.41
N ILE A 101 -10.21 5.36 -2.61
CA ILE A 101 -11.45 5.73 -3.31
C ILE A 101 -12.68 5.24 -2.54
N GLU A 102 -12.66 4.02 -2.00
CA GLU A 102 -13.71 3.55 -1.09
C GLU A 102 -13.78 4.43 0.18
N LEU A 103 -12.62 4.88 0.67
CA LEU A 103 -12.50 5.80 1.79
C LEU A 103 -13.13 7.17 1.49
N VAL A 104 -12.93 7.69 0.29
CA VAL A 104 -13.57 8.93 -0.09
C VAL A 104 -15.07 8.69 -0.27
N ALA A 105 -15.47 7.65 -1.01
CA ALA A 105 -16.86 7.33 -1.30
C ALA A 105 -17.72 7.16 -0.05
N TYR A 106 -17.25 6.39 0.94
CA TYR A 106 -17.98 6.19 2.20
C TYR A 106 -18.06 7.48 3.03
N GLY A 107 -17.05 8.35 2.96
CA GLY A 107 -17.10 9.71 3.53
C GLY A 107 -18.19 10.60 2.90
N PHE A 108 -18.39 10.48 1.60
CA PHE A 108 -19.42 11.20 0.80
C PHE A 108 -20.79 10.50 0.79
N ARG A 109 -21.03 9.53 1.69
CA ARG A 109 -22.27 8.73 1.78
C ARG A 109 -22.60 7.89 0.54
N LYS A 110 -21.67 7.71 -0.40
CA LYS A 110 -21.82 6.77 -1.51
C LYS A 110 -21.23 5.42 -1.11
N LYS A 111 -22.00 4.34 -1.26
CA LYS A 111 -21.52 2.98 -1.03
C LYS A 111 -20.93 2.42 -2.32
N ILE A 112 -19.69 2.77 -2.62
CA ILE A 112 -18.92 2.18 -3.72
C ILE A 112 -18.10 1.03 -3.14
N HIS A 113 -18.18 -0.15 -3.76
CA HIS A 113 -17.42 -1.34 -3.39
C HIS A 113 -16.53 -1.70 -4.59
N ILE A 114 -15.25 -1.42 -4.48
CA ILE A 114 -14.20 -1.65 -5.49
C ILE A 114 -13.32 -2.83 -5.06
N LEU A 115 -13.06 -2.98 -3.76
CA LEU A 115 -12.21 -4.01 -3.19
C LEU A 115 -13.01 -5.28 -2.87
N PRO A 116 -12.51 -6.46 -3.29
CA PRO A 116 -13.07 -7.74 -2.88
C PRO A 116 -12.97 -7.88 -1.35
N ARG A 117 -14.11 -8.02 -0.66
CA ARG A 117 -14.14 -8.33 0.79
C ARG A 117 -13.81 -9.78 1.13
N ARG A 118 -13.66 -10.63 0.11
CA ARG A 118 -13.40 -12.05 0.32
C ARG A 118 -11.91 -12.24 0.63
N PRO A 119 -11.53 -12.78 1.79
CA PRO A 119 -10.12 -12.97 2.16
C PRO A 119 -9.38 -13.87 1.16
N ILE A 120 -10.11 -14.78 0.50
CA ILE A 120 -9.60 -15.66 -0.56
C ILE A 120 -8.91 -14.87 -1.69
N PHE A 121 -9.37 -13.67 -2.03
CA PHE A 121 -8.77 -12.86 -3.08
C PHE A 121 -7.35 -12.43 -2.70
N TYR A 122 -7.17 -11.95 -1.47
CA TYR A 122 -5.85 -11.55 -0.96
C TYR A 122 -4.93 -12.74 -0.74
N ILE A 123 -5.48 -13.89 -0.34
CA ILE A 123 -4.71 -15.14 -0.20
C ILE A 123 -4.22 -15.61 -1.58
N LEU A 124 -5.10 -15.65 -2.59
CA LEU A 124 -4.73 -16.04 -3.95
C LEU A 124 -3.75 -15.04 -4.58
N LEU A 125 -3.97 -13.74 -4.39
CA LEU A 125 -3.06 -12.70 -4.87
C LEU A 125 -1.68 -12.82 -4.19
N GLY A 126 -1.65 -13.01 -2.88
CA GLY A 126 -0.43 -13.22 -2.11
C GLY A 126 0.30 -14.51 -2.52
N ALA A 127 -0.43 -15.60 -2.71
CA ALA A 127 0.11 -16.87 -3.20
C ALA A 127 0.67 -16.74 -4.62
N LEU A 128 -0.02 -16.05 -5.52
CA LEU A 128 0.44 -15.81 -6.89
C LEU A 128 1.68 -14.93 -6.93
N VAL A 129 1.72 -13.86 -6.13
CA VAL A 129 2.91 -13.01 -5.97
C VAL A 129 4.07 -13.82 -5.40
N THR A 130 3.84 -14.63 -4.37
CA THR A 130 4.87 -15.47 -3.76
C THR A 130 5.38 -16.53 -4.74
N ALA A 131 4.49 -17.17 -5.49
CA ALA A 131 4.84 -18.12 -6.54
C ALA A 131 5.67 -17.44 -7.64
N TYR A 132 5.29 -16.25 -8.10
CA TYR A 132 6.08 -15.46 -9.05
C TYR A 132 7.48 -15.13 -8.51
N LEU A 133 7.58 -14.75 -7.23
CA LEU A 133 8.86 -14.47 -6.57
C LEU A 133 9.74 -15.73 -6.51
N ILE A 134 9.16 -16.88 -6.19
CA ILE A 134 9.87 -18.16 -6.15
C ILE A 134 10.34 -18.53 -7.56
N ILE A 135 9.44 -18.54 -8.55
CA ILE A 135 9.76 -18.91 -9.94
C ILE A 135 10.88 -18.03 -10.50
N ARG A 136 10.80 -16.70 -10.28
CA ARG A 136 11.84 -15.76 -10.70
C ARG A 136 13.17 -15.93 -9.95
N ASN A 137 13.14 -16.46 -8.74
CA ASN A 137 14.36 -16.73 -7.97
C ASN A 137 15.08 -18.00 -8.43
N PHE A 138 14.37 -18.92 -9.10
CA PHE A 138 14.92 -20.19 -9.58
C PHE A 138 15.23 -20.20 -11.09
N ILE A 139 14.75 -19.23 -11.86
CA ILE A 139 15.15 -18.93 -13.25
C ILE A 139 16.27 -17.89 -13.25
#